data_AF-A0A3D2FR14-F1
#
_entry.id   AF-A0A3D2FR14-F1
#
_cell.length_a   1.000
_cell.length_b   1.000
_cell.length_c   1.000
_cell.angle_alpha   90.00
_cell.angle_beta   90.00
_cell.angle_gamma   90.00
#
_symmetry.space_group_name_H-M   'P 1'
#
loop_
_entity.id
_entity.type
_entity.pdbx_description
1 polymer ?
#
loop_
_entity_poly.entity_id
_entity_poly.type
_entity_poly.pdbx_seq_one_letter_code
_entity_poly.pdbx_strand_id
1 'polypeptide(L)'
;SLSDELRPPKDGVVYLSAIMQVPIVPVSVAGLGKNIWKDILRGVRPKVHVNIGKNFGPYTLPKDRSKKSAALKDIGDKVMCHIAALLPDKYHGAYRGNPSIEIYRDENNL
;
A
#
# COMPACT_ATOMS: atom_id res chain seq x y z
N SER A 1 2.49 14.83 -9.63
CA SER A 1 2.82 13.94 -10.76
C SER A 1 1.71 12.91 -10.91
N LEU A 2 1.06 12.80 -12.08
CA LEU A 2 0.08 11.75 -12.41
C LEU A 2 0.81 10.46 -12.82
N SER A 3 1.57 9.87 -11.91
CA SER A 3 2.12 8.53 -12.08
C SER A 3 1.12 7.49 -11.58
N ASP A 4 1.07 6.34 -12.26
CA ASP A 4 0.29 5.15 -11.90
C ASP A 4 1.02 4.28 -10.85
N GLU A 5 2.05 4.85 -10.21
CA GLU A 5 2.92 4.17 -9.25
C GLU A 5 2.51 4.49 -7.81
N LEU A 6 2.88 3.59 -6.90
CA LEU A 6 2.68 3.76 -5.47
C LEU A 6 3.40 5.02 -4.97
N ARG A 7 2.61 5.90 -4.35
CA ARG A 7 3.09 7.17 -3.81
C ARG A 7 3.64 7.00 -2.40
N PRO A 8 4.38 7.97 -1.86
CA PRO A 8 4.73 7.97 -0.44
C PRO A 8 3.48 7.95 0.45
N PRO A 9 3.60 7.42 1.68
CA PRO A 9 2.50 7.30 2.64
C PRO A 9 1.99 8.68 3.01
N LYS A 10 0.69 8.72 3.34
CA LYS A 10 0.11 9.86 4.04
C LYS A 10 0.02 9.52 5.52
N ASP A 11 0.40 10.47 6.36
CA ASP A 11 0.44 10.27 7.82
C ASP A 11 -0.92 9.91 8.45
N GLY A 12 -2.02 10.28 7.79
CA GLY A 12 -3.37 10.12 8.33
C GLY A 12 -3.78 8.68 8.66
N VAL A 13 -3.49 7.71 7.76
CA VAL A 13 -3.87 6.30 7.98
C VAL A 13 -3.11 5.72 9.18
N VAL A 14 -1.81 6.01 9.24
CA VAL A 14 -0.93 5.56 10.30
C VAL A 14 -1.36 6.15 11.65
N TYR A 15 -1.64 7.46 11.66
CA TYR A 15 -2.09 8.16 12.85
C TYR A 15 -3.38 7.58 13.40
N LEU A 16 -4.39 7.36 12.55
CA LEU A 16 -5.68 6.81 12.96
C LEU A 16 -5.56 5.39 13.52
N SER A 17 -4.84 4.49 12.84
CA SER A 17 -4.64 3.13 13.36
C SER A 17 -3.95 3.15 14.73
N ALA A 18 -2.94 4.00 14.90
CA ALA A 18 -2.18 4.03 16.13
C ALA A 18 -2.93 4.67 17.31
N ILE A 19 -3.75 5.71 17.09
CA ILE A 19 -4.56 6.29 18.17
C ILE A 19 -5.73 5.38 18.55
N MET A 20 -6.34 4.70 17.56
CA MET A 20 -7.51 3.86 17.76
C MET A 20 -7.14 2.44 18.21
N GLN A 21 -5.86 2.07 18.13
CA GLN A 21 -5.36 0.72 18.45
C GLN A 21 -6.09 -0.38 17.66
N VAL A 22 -6.30 -0.14 16.36
CA VAL A 22 -6.98 -1.09 15.46
C VAL A 22 -6.03 -1.61 14.37
N PRO A 23 -6.19 -2.88 13.95
CA PRO A 23 -5.40 -3.44 12.86
C PRO A 23 -5.75 -2.78 11.51
N ILE A 24 -4.78 -2.75 10.61
CA ILE A 24 -4.91 -2.23 9.24
C ILE A 24 -5.06 -3.40 8.28
N VAL A 25 -5.94 -3.27 7.29
CA VAL A 25 -6.08 -4.23 6.19
C VAL A 25 -5.58 -3.57 4.90
N PRO A 26 -4.49 -4.07 4.29
CA PRO A 26 -3.97 -3.54 3.04
C PRO A 26 -4.81 -4.03 1.85
N VAL A 27 -5.08 -3.14 0.91
CA VAL A 27 -5.83 -3.45 -0.32
C VAL A 27 -5.13 -2.82 -1.51
N SER A 28 -5.01 -3.57 -2.60
CA SER A 28 -4.55 -3.06 -3.89
C SER A 28 -5.62 -3.19 -4.97
N VAL A 29 -5.61 -2.25 -5.90
CA VAL A 29 -6.46 -2.28 -7.11
C VAL A 29 -5.57 -2.02 -8.31
N ALA A 30 -5.50 -2.98 -9.23
CA ALA A 30 -4.68 -2.93 -10.43
C ALA A 30 -5.50 -3.26 -11.69
N GLY A 31 -4.97 -2.90 -12.86
CA GLY A 31 -5.63 -3.11 -14.15
C GLY A 31 -6.40 -1.90 -14.68
N LEU A 32 -6.49 -0.82 -13.88
CA LEU A 32 -7.13 0.43 -14.27
C LEU A 32 -6.15 1.42 -14.94
N GLY A 33 -5.38 0.97 -15.93
CA GLY A 33 -4.37 1.79 -16.61
C GLY A 33 -4.92 2.69 -17.74
N LYS A 34 -4.04 3.51 -18.33
CA LYS A 34 -4.36 4.46 -19.43
C LYS A 34 -5.12 3.86 -20.62
N ASN A 35 -5.01 2.54 -20.83
CA ASN A 35 -5.66 1.86 -21.94
C ASN A 35 -7.13 1.52 -21.69
N ILE A 36 -7.66 1.65 -20.46
CA ILE A 36 -9.09 1.40 -20.19
C ILE A 36 -10.00 2.12 -21.18
N TRP A 37 -9.76 3.41 -21.42
CA TRP A 37 -10.61 4.20 -22.32
C TRP A 37 -10.55 3.67 -23.75
N LYS A 38 -9.37 3.25 -24.21
CA LYS A 38 -9.20 2.63 -25.53
C LYS A 38 -9.86 1.25 -25.61
N ASP A 39 -9.77 0.45 -24.55
CA ASP A 39 -10.34 -0.89 -24.48
C ASP A 39 -11.87 -0.82 -24.45
N ILE A 40 -12.44 0.09 -23.66
CA ILE A 40 -13.89 0.36 -23.63
C ILE A 40 -14.38 0.83 -25.00
N LEU A 41 -13.68 1.77 -25.65
CA LEU A 41 -14.01 2.25 -26.99
C LEU A 41 -13.98 1.13 -28.05
N ARG A 42 -13.15 0.10 -27.85
CA ARG A 42 -13.06 -1.09 -28.73
C ARG A 42 -14.01 -2.22 -28.32
N GLY A 43 -14.89 -1.99 -27.32
CA GLY A 43 -15.83 -3.00 -26.81
C GLY A 43 -15.19 -4.09 -25.95
N VAL A 44 -13.95 -3.91 -25.51
CA VAL A 44 -13.21 -4.85 -24.66
C VAL A 44 -13.50 -4.55 -23.20
N ARG A 45 -14.00 -5.55 -22.45
CA ARG A 45 -14.26 -5.40 -21.01
C ARG A 45 -12.94 -5.30 -20.23
N PRO A 46 -12.69 -4.19 -19.50
CA PRO A 46 -11.46 -4.03 -18.72
C PRO A 46 -11.42 -5.06 -17.58
N LYS A 47 -10.24 -5.63 -17.34
CA LYS A 47 -9.98 -6.55 -16.23
C LYS A 47 -9.39 -5.77 -15.05
N VAL A 48 -10.07 -5.83 -13.91
CA VAL A 48 -9.63 -5.22 -12.65
C VAL A 48 -9.23 -6.33 -11.69
N HIS A 49 -8.07 -6.20 -11.08
CA HIS A 49 -7.56 -7.10 -10.05
C HIS A 49 -7.60 -6.38 -8.71
N VAL A 50 -8.26 -6.98 -7.73
CA VAL A 50 -8.31 -6.48 -6.36
C VAL A 50 -7.69 -7.55 -5.46
N ASN A 51 -6.60 -7.19 -4.79
CA ASN A 51 -5.97 -8.07 -3.81
C ASN A 51 -6.16 -7.48 -2.42
N ILE A 52 -6.60 -8.31 -1.48
CA ILE A 52 -6.78 -7.95 -0.09
C ILE A 52 -5.77 -8.75 0.71
N GLY A 53 -4.88 -8.06 1.41
CA GLY A 53 -3.86 -8.72 2.23
C GLY A 53 -4.33 -9.01 3.65
N LYS A 54 -3.50 -9.76 4.38
CA LYS A 54 -3.66 -10.03 5.80
C LYS A 54 -3.59 -8.74 6.61
N ASN A 55 -4.30 -8.74 7.72
CA ASN A 55 -4.30 -7.62 8.66
C ASN A 55 -2.97 -7.55 9.43
N PHE A 56 -2.56 -6.34 9.80
CA PHE A 56 -1.33 -6.12 10.56
C PHE A 56 -1.47 -4.94 11.52
N GLY A 57 -0.52 -4.81 12.46
CA GLY A 57 -0.64 -3.94 13.63
C GLY A 57 -1.44 -4.61 14.75
N PRO A 58 -2.03 -3.84 15.69
CA PRO A 58 -2.01 -2.38 15.80
C PRO A 58 -0.60 -1.85 16.12
N TYR A 59 -0.33 -0.60 15.74
CA TYR A 59 0.93 0.07 16.06
C TYR A 59 0.76 1.01 17.24
N THR A 60 1.82 1.20 18.01
CA THR A 60 1.84 2.12 19.14
C THR A 60 2.76 3.29 18.85
N LEU A 61 2.27 4.51 19.05
CA LEU A 61 3.10 5.70 18.92
C LEU A 61 3.82 6.03 20.23
N PRO A 62 5.08 6.45 20.17
CA PRO A 62 5.79 6.93 21.35
C PRO A 62 5.13 8.21 21.88
N LYS A 63 5.14 8.37 23.21
CA LYS A 63 4.61 9.57 23.89
C LYS A 63 5.45 10.82 23.60
N ASP A 64 6.74 10.63 23.30
CA ASP A 64 7.68 11.69 22.98
C ASP A 64 7.39 12.29 21.60
N ARG A 65 7.11 13.60 21.56
CA ARG A 65 6.80 14.34 20.34
C ARG A 65 7.94 14.31 19.32
N SER A 66 9.19 14.29 19.76
CA SER A 66 10.36 14.26 18.87
C SER A 66 10.44 12.94 18.11
N LYS A 67 10.07 11.82 18.76
CA LYS A 67 10.08 10.47 18.19
C LYS A 67 8.81 10.13 17.42
N LYS A 68 7.71 10.83 17.69
CA LYS A 68 6.40 10.57 17.07
C LYS A 68 6.43 10.72 15.54
N SER A 69 7.08 11.76 15.02
CA SER A 69 7.17 11.98 13.57
C SER A 69 7.94 10.85 12.87
N ALA A 70 9.08 10.45 13.43
CA ALA A 70 9.86 9.33 12.89
C ALA A 70 9.09 8.00 12.94
N ALA A 71 8.38 7.74 14.04
CA ALA A 71 7.55 6.55 14.18
C ALA A 71 6.39 6.52 13.18
N LEU A 72 5.72 7.66 12.93
CA LEU A 72 4.67 7.77 11.92
C LEU A 72 5.22 7.44 10.53
N LYS A 73 6.41 7.95 10.20
CA LYS A 73 7.06 7.66 8.92
C LYS A 73 7.41 6.18 8.78
N ASP A 74 8.02 5.56 9.79
CA ASP A 74 8.40 4.14 9.76
C ASP A 74 7.17 3.22 9.62
N ILE A 75 6.12 3.49 10.38
CA ILE A 75 4.87 2.72 10.26
C ILE A 75 4.24 2.97 8.88
N GLY A 76 4.27 4.20 8.37
CA GLY A 76 3.82 4.53 7.02
C GLY A 76 4.57 3.73 5.96
N ASP A 77 5.90 3.66 6.05
CA ASP A 77 6.74 2.89 5.14
C ASP A 77 6.37 1.39 5.17
N LYS A 78 6.09 0.83 6.35
CA LYS A 78 5.61 -0.56 6.50
C LYS A 78 4.25 -0.78 5.84
N VAL A 79 3.28 0.10 6.08
CA VAL A 79 1.95 0.05 5.46
C VAL A 79 2.07 0.05 3.94
N MET A 80 2.95 0.88 3.39
CA MET A 80 3.16 0.94 1.94
C MET A 80 3.84 -0.30 1.39
N CYS A 81 4.77 -0.92 2.13
CA CYS A 81 5.35 -2.20 1.74
C CYS A 81 4.30 -3.31 1.69
N HIS A 82 3.37 -3.36 2.65
CA HIS A 82 2.24 -4.29 2.62
C HIS A 82 1.34 -4.04 1.39
N ILE A 83 1.06 -2.79 1.03
CA ILE A 83 0.29 -2.48 -0.19
C ILE A 83 1.09 -2.85 -1.46
N ALA A 84 2.40 -2.59 -1.47
CA ALA A 84 3.28 -2.91 -2.59
C ALA A 84 3.35 -4.42 -2.85
N ALA A 85 3.37 -5.26 -1.80
CA ALA A 85 3.33 -6.72 -1.93
C ALA A 85 2.10 -7.22 -2.71
N LEU A 86 0.96 -6.55 -2.53
CA LEU A 86 -0.29 -6.85 -3.24
C LEU A 86 -0.33 -6.31 -4.68
N LEU A 87 0.68 -5.53 -5.09
CA LEU A 87 0.78 -4.92 -6.41
C LEU A 87 1.85 -5.62 -7.27
N PRO A 88 1.67 -5.66 -8.60
CA PRO A 88 2.75 -5.99 -9.53
C PRO A 88 3.95 -5.04 -9.41
N ASP A 89 5.16 -5.57 -9.61
CA ASP A 89 6.43 -4.84 -9.41
C ASP A 89 6.52 -3.50 -10.13
N LYS A 90 5.93 -3.42 -11.32
CA LYS A 90 5.92 -2.19 -12.11
C LYS A 90 5.26 -1.01 -11.38
N TYR A 91 4.38 -1.25 -10.42
CA TYR A 91 3.66 -0.22 -9.67
C TYR A 91 4.25 0.13 -8.31
N HIS A 92 5.36 -0.48 -7.88
CA HIS A 92 5.90 -0.26 -6.54
C HIS A 92 6.43 1.16 -6.26
N GLY A 93 6.69 1.96 -7.30
CA GLY A 93 7.12 3.35 -7.16
C GLY A 93 8.32 3.50 -6.23
N ALA A 94 8.18 4.32 -5.19
CA ALA A 94 9.22 4.60 -4.20
C ALA A 94 9.68 3.38 -3.37
N TYR A 95 8.91 2.28 -3.38
CA TYR A 95 9.19 1.07 -2.62
C TYR A 95 9.78 -0.06 -3.47
N ARG A 96 10.06 0.19 -4.75
CA ARG A 96 10.64 -0.81 -5.65
C ARG A 96 11.91 -1.43 -5.05
N GLY A 97 11.96 -2.76 -5.00
CA GLY A 97 13.12 -3.51 -4.50
C GLY A 97 13.26 -3.54 -2.99
N ASN A 98 12.26 -3.07 -2.23
CA ASN A 98 12.27 -3.24 -0.78
C ASN A 98 12.10 -4.74 -0.42
N PRO A 99 13.01 -5.34 0.36
CA PRO A 99 12.98 -6.76 0.69
C PRO A 99 11.72 -7.19 1.47
N SER A 100 11.07 -6.26 2.18
CA SER A 100 9.85 -6.54 2.94
C SER A 100 8.68 -6.93 2.04
N ILE A 101 8.71 -6.54 0.76
CA ILE A 101 7.67 -6.84 -0.21
C ILE A 101 7.53 -8.35 -0.42
N GLU A 102 8.66 -9.07 -0.55
CA GLU A 102 8.65 -10.52 -0.75
C GLU A 102 8.15 -11.25 0.50
N ILE A 103 8.57 -10.80 1.69
CA ILE A 103 8.07 -11.34 2.97
C ILE A 103 6.54 -11.23 3.04
N TYR A 104 6.00 -10.08 2.67
CA TYR A 104 4.55 -9.86 2.69
C TYR A 104 3.83 -10.57 1.55
N ARG A 105 4.48 -10.89 0.42
CA ARG A 105 3.88 -11.74 -0.61
C ARG A 105 3.71 -13.16 -0.12
N ASP A 106 4.75 -13.72 0.50
CA ASP A 106 4.72 -15.04 1.12
C ASP A 106 3.63 -15.10 2.20
N GLU A 107 3.52 -14.07 3.05
CA GLU A 107 2.45 -13.98 4.04
C GLU A 107 1.06 -13.99 3.40
N ASN A 108 0.89 -13.40 2.21
CA ASN A 108 -0.38 -13.34 1.50
C ASN A 108 -0.62 -14.51 0.53
N ASN A 109 0.32 -15.45 0.41
CA ASN A 109 0.33 -16.52 -0.58
C ASN A 109 0.22 -15.99 -2.04
N LEU A 110 0.96 -14.92 -2.35
CA LEU A 110 1.00 -14.26 -3.67
C LEU A 110 2.30 -14.47 -4.41
#